data_AF-A0A0E0WDF6-F1
#
_entry.id   AF-A0A0E0WDF6-F1
#
_cell.length_a   1.000
_cell.length_b   1.000
_cell.length_c   1.000
_cell.angle_alpha   90.00
_cell.angle_beta   90.00
_cell.angle_gamma   90.00
#
_symmetry.space_group_name_H-M   'P 1'
#
loop_
_entity.id
_entity.type
_entity.pdbx_description
1 polymer ?
#
loop_
_entity_poly.entity_id
_entity_poly.type
_entity_poly.pdbx_seq_one_letter_code
_entity_poly.pdbx_strand_id
1 'polypeptide(L)'
;MQEALLRFQEGFKEWGYLILFVYSLGGGFVGIVIASVLSATTHALDIKITILVAFLGNMVGSGALVVFARYQKREFLKYFHKHRRKLALASLWVKRYALLMIFVNKYLYGIKSVVPLAVGFSKYPLKKFLWLNVLSSFLWAALVGSVSFQASDWVKTLYERLSHYTSFFLIGLVLVLLLIWFLLKRYSRKMGF
;
A
#
# COMPACT_ATOMS: atom_id res chain seq x y z
N MET A 1 24.28 -19.73 10.11
CA MET A 1 23.68 -18.82 9.11
C MET A 1 22.60 -19.52 8.26
N GLN A 2 22.82 -20.76 7.81
CA GLN A 2 21.84 -21.53 7.02
C GLN A 2 20.57 -21.92 7.80
N GLU A 3 20.67 -22.33 9.07
CA GLU A 3 19.48 -22.62 9.90
C GLU A 3 18.59 -21.39 10.13
N ALA A 4 19.19 -20.21 10.27
CA ALA A 4 18.45 -18.95 10.43
C ALA A 4 17.70 -18.59 9.14
N LEU A 5 18.29 -18.85 7.96
CA LEU A 5 17.64 -18.67 6.67
C LEU A 5 16.48 -19.67 6.47
N LEU A 6 16.65 -20.92 6.87
CA LEU A 6 15.60 -21.94 6.81
C LEU A 6 14.42 -21.59 7.72
N ARG A 7 14.68 -21.23 8.98
CA ARG A 7 13.62 -20.77 9.90
C ARG A 7 12.89 -19.52 9.40
N PHE A 8 13.63 -18.59 8.79
CA PHE A 8 13.04 -17.40 8.19
C PHE A 8 12.15 -17.75 6.98
N GLN A 9 12.59 -18.68 6.13
CA GLN A 9 11.81 -19.17 4.99
C GLN A 9 10.53 -19.92 5.43
N GLU A 10 10.60 -20.75 6.46
CA GLU A 10 9.44 -21.46 7.00
C GLU A 10 8.40 -20.49 7.57
N GLY A 11 8.82 -19.54 8.41
CA GLY A 11 7.91 -18.53 8.97
C GLY A 11 7.21 -17.67 7.90
N PHE A 12 7.92 -17.33 6.81
CA PHE A 12 7.33 -16.61 5.68
C PHE A 12 6.45 -17.49 4.78
N LYS A 13 6.75 -18.77 4.63
CA LYS A 13 5.86 -19.72 3.94
C LYS A 13 4.52 -19.86 4.65
N GLU A 14 4.54 -19.89 5.98
CA GLU A 14 3.33 -20.05 6.80
C GLU A 14 2.50 -18.76 6.88
N TRP A 15 3.13 -17.64 7.20
CA TRP A 15 2.41 -16.39 7.53
C TRP A 15 2.54 -15.30 6.47
N GLY A 16 3.45 -15.44 5.49
CA GLY A 16 3.78 -14.37 4.54
C GLY A 16 2.58 -13.90 3.73
N TYR A 17 1.72 -14.82 3.26
CA TYR A 17 0.50 -14.46 2.55
C TYR A 17 -0.51 -13.76 3.46
N LEU A 18 -0.67 -14.19 4.71
CA LEU A 18 -1.60 -13.54 5.64
C LEU A 18 -1.14 -12.13 5.98
N ILE A 19 0.15 -11.96 6.28
CA ILE A 19 0.75 -10.65 6.55
C ILE A 19 0.57 -9.74 5.34
N LEU A 20 0.84 -10.24 4.13
CA LEU A 20 0.61 -9.50 2.89
C LEU A 20 -0.86 -9.10 2.75
N PHE A 21 -1.80 -10.02 2.95
CA PHE A 21 -3.22 -9.75 2.86
C PHE A 21 -3.64 -8.60 3.80
N VAL A 22 -3.31 -8.72 5.09
CA VAL A 22 -3.65 -7.75 6.13
C VAL A 22 -3.00 -6.40 5.83
N TYR A 23 -1.74 -6.38 5.42
CA TYR A 23 -1.05 -5.16 5.03
C TYR A 23 -1.70 -4.51 3.80
N SER A 24 -2.11 -5.32 2.82
CA SER A 24 -2.79 -4.85 1.61
C SER A 24 -4.21 -4.37 1.86
N LEU A 25 -4.87 -4.70 2.98
CA LEU A 25 -6.14 -4.06 3.39
C LEU A 25 -5.99 -2.53 3.48
N GLY A 26 -4.85 -2.08 4.02
CA GLY A 26 -4.51 -0.66 4.08
C GLY A 26 -4.09 -0.07 2.72
N GLY A 27 -3.99 -0.87 1.66
CA GLY A 27 -3.52 -0.46 0.34
C GLY A 27 -2.06 0.00 0.34
N GLY A 28 -1.18 -0.66 1.10
CA GLY A 28 0.25 -0.32 1.14
C GLY A 28 1.04 -0.90 -0.04
N PHE A 29 1.91 -0.10 -0.65
CA PHE A 29 2.84 -0.50 -1.71
C PHE A 29 3.93 -1.43 -1.23
N VAL A 30 4.48 -1.13 -0.06
CA VAL A 30 5.74 -1.72 0.40
C VAL A 30 5.58 -3.23 0.60
N GLY A 31 4.43 -3.68 1.12
CA GLY A 31 4.15 -5.10 1.34
C GLY A 31 4.20 -5.93 0.07
N ILE A 32 3.51 -5.52 -1.00
CA ILE A 32 3.55 -6.26 -2.28
C ILE A 32 4.94 -6.19 -2.92
N VAL A 33 5.64 -5.05 -2.84
CA VAL A 33 7.01 -4.93 -3.37
C VAL A 33 7.94 -5.91 -2.66
N ILE A 34 7.95 -5.93 -1.32
CA ILE A 34 8.79 -6.84 -0.54
C ILE A 34 8.40 -8.29 -0.82
N ALA A 35 7.12 -8.63 -0.82
CA ALA A 35 6.66 -9.99 -1.08
C ALA A 35 7.04 -10.47 -2.49
N SER A 36 6.95 -9.60 -3.51
CA SER A 36 7.40 -9.90 -4.87
C SER A 36 8.91 -10.09 -4.96
N VAL A 37 9.70 -9.28 -4.26
CA VAL A 37 11.17 -9.46 -4.21
C VAL A 37 11.56 -10.74 -3.48
N LEU A 38 10.88 -11.07 -2.38
CA LEU A 38 11.10 -12.33 -1.66
C LEU A 38 10.70 -13.54 -2.52
N SER A 39 9.62 -13.44 -3.28
CA SER A 39 9.21 -14.46 -4.25
C SER A 39 10.29 -14.72 -5.31
N ALA A 40 10.90 -13.66 -5.84
CA ALA A 40 11.97 -13.75 -6.84
C ALA A 40 13.28 -14.33 -6.26
N THR A 41 13.62 -13.98 -5.02
CA THR A 41 14.94 -14.28 -4.45
C THR A 41 15.00 -15.58 -3.66
N THR A 42 13.93 -15.92 -2.94
CA THR A 42 13.91 -17.07 -2.01
C THR A 42 12.98 -18.18 -2.44
N HIS A 43 12.12 -17.94 -3.43
CA HIS A 43 11.03 -18.84 -3.83
C HIS A 43 10.14 -19.31 -2.66
N ALA A 44 10.17 -18.61 -1.52
CA ALA A 44 9.33 -18.92 -0.36
C ALA A 44 7.85 -18.59 -0.62
N LEU A 45 7.60 -17.60 -1.47
CA LEU A 45 6.27 -17.20 -1.92
C LEU A 45 6.18 -17.37 -3.44
N ASP A 46 5.02 -17.78 -3.92
CA ASP A 46 4.69 -17.81 -5.35
C ASP A 46 4.20 -16.41 -5.77
N ILE A 47 4.70 -15.91 -6.90
CA ILE A 47 4.39 -14.56 -7.38
C ILE A 47 2.92 -14.42 -7.78
N LYS A 48 2.30 -15.45 -8.34
CA LYS A 48 0.89 -15.43 -8.74
C LYS A 48 0.00 -15.37 -7.49
N ILE A 49 0.31 -16.16 -6.47
CA ILE A 49 -0.41 -16.12 -5.19
C ILE A 49 -0.17 -14.78 -4.50
N THR A 50 1.04 -14.25 -4.51
CA THR A 50 1.39 -12.93 -3.96
C THR A 50 0.54 -11.82 -4.59
N ILE A 51 0.46 -11.78 -5.92
CA ILE A 51 -0.36 -10.80 -6.65
C ILE A 51 -1.85 -10.97 -6.31
N LEU A 52 -2.35 -12.22 -6.29
CA LEU A 52 -3.74 -12.53 -5.99
C LEU A 52 -4.12 -12.08 -4.57
N VAL A 53 -3.30 -12.41 -3.58
CA VAL A 53 -3.51 -12.08 -2.18
C VAL A 53 -3.46 -10.56 -1.95
N ALA A 54 -2.49 -9.88 -2.55
CA ALA A 54 -2.40 -8.42 -2.46
C ALA A 54 -3.60 -7.73 -3.14
N PHE A 55 -4.04 -8.24 -4.29
CA PHE A 55 -5.26 -7.80 -4.98
C PHE A 55 -6.49 -7.94 -4.08
N LEU A 56 -6.70 -9.13 -3.49
CA LEU A 56 -7.85 -9.39 -2.63
C LEU A 56 -7.83 -8.51 -1.39
N GLY A 57 -6.67 -8.37 -0.73
CA GLY A 57 -6.51 -7.48 0.41
C GLY A 57 -6.87 -6.03 0.05
N ASN A 58 -6.32 -5.51 -1.05
CA ASN A 58 -6.59 -4.13 -1.46
C ASN A 58 -8.06 -3.92 -1.86
N MET A 59 -8.65 -4.88 -2.58
CA MET A 59 -10.04 -4.88 -2.98
C MET A 59 -10.96 -4.83 -1.74
N VAL A 60 -10.74 -5.74 -0.78
CA VAL A 60 -11.52 -5.84 0.46
C VAL A 60 -11.35 -4.60 1.31
N GLY A 61 -10.12 -4.14 1.54
CA GLY A 61 -9.85 -2.98 2.39
C GLY A 61 -10.48 -1.69 1.86
N SER A 62 -10.34 -1.43 0.56
CA SER A 62 -10.96 -0.26 -0.07
C SER A 62 -12.49 -0.38 -0.09
N GLY A 63 -13.03 -1.57 -0.38
CA GLY A 63 -14.46 -1.84 -0.32
C GLY A 63 -15.05 -1.61 1.07
N ALA A 64 -14.39 -2.16 2.09
CA ALA A 64 -14.76 -2.00 3.49
C ALA A 64 -14.78 -0.52 3.90
N LEU A 65 -13.74 0.25 3.54
CA LEU A 65 -13.69 1.70 3.82
C LEU A 65 -14.88 2.44 3.22
N VAL A 66 -15.27 2.14 1.97
CA VAL A 66 -16.43 2.79 1.33
C VAL A 66 -17.73 2.41 2.04
N VAL A 67 -17.91 1.13 2.36
CA VAL A 67 -19.10 0.61 3.03
C VAL A 67 -19.23 1.24 4.42
N PHE A 68 -18.18 1.23 5.22
CA PHE A 68 -18.18 1.86 6.55
C PHE A 68 -18.43 3.36 6.48
N ALA A 69 -17.79 4.08 5.55
CA ALA A 69 -18.03 5.51 5.37
C ALA A 69 -19.48 5.83 4.92
N ARG A 70 -20.12 4.92 4.16
CA ARG A 70 -21.51 5.08 3.71
C ARG A 70 -22.50 4.90 4.87
N TYR A 71 -22.40 3.78 5.57
CA TYR A 71 -23.41 3.41 6.57
C TYR A 71 -23.14 4.07 7.94
N GLN A 72 -21.88 4.28 8.30
CA GLN A 72 -21.48 4.89 9.58
C GLN A 72 -21.05 6.36 9.43
N LYS A 73 -21.64 7.08 8.46
CA LYS A 73 -21.24 8.45 8.09
C LYS A 73 -21.18 9.42 9.27
N ARG A 74 -22.14 9.36 10.20
CA ARG A 74 -22.21 10.27 11.36
C ARG A 74 -20.98 10.14 12.27
N GLU A 75 -20.62 8.91 12.63
CA GLU A 75 -19.46 8.68 13.51
C GLU A 75 -18.14 8.99 12.79
N PHE A 76 -18.00 8.58 11.53
CA PHE A 76 -16.81 8.89 10.73
C PHE A 76 -16.57 10.41 10.63
N LEU A 77 -17.61 11.20 10.41
CA LEU A 77 -17.48 12.66 10.30
C LEU A 77 -17.06 13.33 11.63
N LYS A 78 -17.33 12.73 12.79
CA LYS A 78 -16.81 13.22 14.08
C LYS A 78 -15.28 13.14 14.12
N TYR A 79 -14.72 12.00 13.72
CA TYR A 79 -13.26 11.80 13.66
C TYR A 79 -12.58 12.72 12.65
N PHE A 80 -13.23 13.01 11.53
CA PHE A 80 -12.68 13.85 10.47
C PHE A 80 -13.16 15.31 10.49
N HIS A 81 -13.69 15.81 11.62
CA HIS A 81 -14.20 17.18 11.73
C HIS A 81 -13.18 18.23 11.23
N LYS A 82 -11.91 18.12 11.63
CA LYS A 82 -10.83 19.04 11.23
C LYS A 82 -10.55 19.02 9.71
N HIS A 83 -10.89 17.92 9.04
CA HIS A 83 -10.61 17.70 7.61
C HIS A 83 -11.86 17.75 6.73
N ARG A 84 -13.01 18.18 7.27
CA ARG A 84 -14.31 18.17 6.60
C ARG A 84 -14.29 18.87 5.24
N ARG A 85 -13.60 20.02 5.13
CA ARG A 85 -13.51 20.79 3.87
C ARG A 85 -12.75 20.02 2.79
N LYS A 86 -11.64 19.36 3.15
CA LYS A 86 -10.84 18.53 2.21
C LYS A 86 -11.63 17.31 1.76
N LEU A 87 -12.36 16.66 2.66
CA LEU A 87 -13.23 15.53 2.33
C LEU A 87 -14.41 15.95 1.45
N ALA A 88 -15.03 17.10 1.70
CA ALA A 88 -16.09 17.63 0.86
C ALA A 88 -15.61 17.93 -0.56
N LEU A 89 -14.42 18.52 -0.69
CA LEU A 89 -13.76 18.74 -1.97
C LEU A 89 -13.50 17.40 -2.69
N ALA A 90 -12.92 16.43 -2.00
CA ALA A 90 -12.69 15.10 -2.56
C ALA A 90 -14.00 14.43 -3.02
N SER A 91 -15.09 14.56 -2.25
CA SER A 91 -16.41 14.05 -2.66
C SER A 91 -16.97 14.76 -3.90
N LEU A 92 -16.64 16.04 -4.11
CA LEU A 92 -17.02 16.77 -5.33
C LEU A 92 -16.21 16.25 -6.54
N TRP A 93 -14.91 16.05 -6.36
CA TRP A 93 -14.02 15.54 -7.41
C TRP A 93 -14.40 14.12 -7.82
N VAL A 94 -14.73 13.26 -6.86
CA VAL A 94 -15.19 11.90 -7.12
C VAL A 94 -16.43 11.90 -7.99
N LYS A 95 -17.35 12.87 -7.86
CA LYS A 95 -18.53 12.94 -8.75
C LYS A 95 -18.16 13.22 -10.20
N ARG A 96 -17.11 14.00 -10.46
CA ARG A 96 -16.71 14.43 -11.81
C ARG A 96 -15.66 13.52 -12.45
N TYR A 97 -14.74 12.97 -11.65
CA TYR A 97 -13.56 12.23 -12.10
C TYR A 97 -13.43 10.86 -11.43
N ALA A 98 -14.55 10.21 -11.09
CA ALA A 98 -14.60 8.95 -10.34
C ALA A 98 -13.61 7.90 -10.85
N LEU A 99 -13.62 7.63 -12.16
CA LEU A 99 -12.79 6.61 -12.78
C LEU A 99 -11.31 6.89 -12.52
N LEU A 100 -10.83 8.07 -12.90
CA LEU A 100 -9.43 8.46 -12.71
C LEU A 100 -9.03 8.42 -11.23
N MET A 101 -9.87 8.97 -10.35
CA MET A 101 -9.58 9.00 -8.91
C MET A 101 -9.53 7.60 -8.30
N ILE A 102 -10.40 6.67 -8.71
CA ILE A 102 -10.42 5.31 -8.17
C ILE A 102 -9.15 4.55 -8.57
N PHE A 103 -8.65 4.75 -9.79
CA PHE A 103 -7.40 4.15 -10.25
C PHE A 103 -6.17 4.79 -9.58
N VAL A 104 -6.09 6.12 -9.63
CA VAL A 104 -4.93 6.87 -9.14
C VAL A 104 -4.77 6.77 -7.63
N ASN A 105 -5.87 6.63 -6.88
CA ASN A 105 -5.79 6.48 -5.42
C ASN A 105 -4.90 5.31 -5.01
N LYS A 106 -4.83 4.25 -5.83
CA LYS A 106 -4.07 3.06 -5.50
C LYS A 106 -2.59 3.38 -5.42
N TYR A 107 -2.10 4.30 -6.27
CA TYR A 107 -0.71 4.75 -6.50
C TYR A 107 -0.21 5.82 -5.53
N LEU A 108 -1.11 6.54 -4.85
CA LEU A 108 -0.74 7.71 -4.05
C LEU A 108 -1.15 7.51 -2.59
N TYR A 109 -0.13 7.39 -1.71
CA TYR A 109 -0.32 7.07 -0.29
C TYR A 109 -1.29 8.01 0.44
N GLY A 110 -1.24 9.33 0.16
CA GLY A 110 -2.14 10.30 0.78
C GLY A 110 -3.58 10.29 0.24
N ILE A 111 -3.79 9.75 -0.96
CA ILE A 111 -5.09 9.78 -1.67
C ILE A 111 -5.85 8.46 -1.50
N LYS A 112 -5.12 7.35 -1.31
CA LYS A 112 -5.67 5.98 -1.24
C LYS A 112 -6.82 5.79 -0.28
N SER A 113 -6.78 6.44 0.90
CA SER A 113 -7.85 6.34 1.89
C SER A 113 -8.90 7.44 1.69
N VAL A 114 -8.47 8.61 1.20
CA VAL A 114 -9.36 9.76 1.00
C VAL A 114 -10.40 9.48 -0.08
N VAL A 115 -10.03 8.83 -1.19
CA VAL A 115 -10.97 8.56 -2.29
C VAL A 115 -12.07 7.57 -1.90
N PRO A 116 -11.79 6.39 -1.32
CA PRO A 116 -12.82 5.50 -0.78
C PRO A 116 -13.74 6.22 0.22
N LEU A 117 -13.18 6.99 1.17
CA LEU A 117 -13.99 7.76 2.13
C LEU A 117 -14.87 8.79 1.40
N ALA A 118 -14.32 9.51 0.43
CA ALA A 118 -15.06 10.51 -0.35
C ALA A 118 -16.19 9.87 -1.17
N VAL A 119 -15.94 8.70 -1.79
CA VAL A 119 -16.97 7.89 -2.45
C VAL A 119 -18.04 7.51 -1.43
N GLY A 120 -17.64 7.00 -0.27
CA GLY A 120 -18.47 6.60 0.87
C GLY A 120 -19.24 7.73 1.55
N PHE A 121 -18.87 9.00 1.38
CA PHE A 121 -19.66 10.16 1.85
C PHE A 121 -20.52 10.84 0.79
N SER A 122 -20.22 10.64 -0.50
CA SER A 122 -20.92 11.23 -1.65
C SER A 122 -22.30 10.59 -1.95
N LYS A 123 -22.86 10.77 -3.16
CA LYS A 123 -24.01 9.98 -3.66
C LYS A 123 -23.58 9.01 -4.78
N TYR A 124 -22.28 8.78 -4.94
CA TYR A 124 -21.77 7.91 -5.99
C TYR A 124 -22.27 6.46 -5.80
N PRO A 125 -22.71 5.76 -6.87
CA PRO A 125 -23.26 4.42 -6.75
C PRO A 125 -22.22 3.39 -6.28
N LEU A 126 -22.51 2.68 -5.19
CA LEU A 126 -21.59 1.69 -4.60
C LEU A 126 -21.26 0.56 -5.57
N LYS A 127 -22.24 0.03 -6.31
CA LYS A 127 -22.02 -1.03 -7.31
C LYS A 127 -20.99 -0.60 -8.37
N LYS A 128 -21.11 0.63 -8.89
CA LYS A 128 -20.15 1.18 -9.86
C LYS A 128 -18.75 1.30 -9.26
N PHE A 129 -18.66 1.76 -8.01
CA PHE A 129 -17.38 1.82 -7.30
C PHE A 129 -16.76 0.44 -7.12
N LEU A 130 -17.53 -0.56 -6.69
CA LEU A 130 -17.01 -1.91 -6.42
C LEU A 130 -16.42 -2.52 -7.69
N TRP A 131 -17.10 -2.41 -8.83
CA TRP A 131 -16.58 -2.87 -10.12
C TRP A 131 -15.27 -2.17 -10.51
N LEU A 132 -15.23 -0.83 -10.41
CA LEU A 132 -14.01 -0.06 -10.69
C LEU A 132 -12.89 -0.38 -9.69
N ASN A 133 -13.23 -0.66 -8.43
CA ASN A 133 -12.29 -1.03 -7.38
C ASN A 133 -11.67 -2.40 -7.64
N VAL A 134 -12.44 -3.37 -8.12
CA VAL A 134 -11.91 -4.69 -8.54
C VAL A 134 -10.89 -4.49 -9.66
N LEU A 135 -11.27 -3.81 -10.74
CA LEU A 135 -10.39 -3.57 -11.89
C LEU A 135 -9.12 -2.79 -11.51
N SER A 136 -9.27 -1.71 -10.76
CA SER A 136 -8.12 -0.89 -10.33
C SER A 136 -7.20 -1.63 -9.35
N SER A 137 -7.75 -2.43 -8.42
CA SER A 137 -6.95 -3.22 -7.48
C SER A 137 -6.21 -4.33 -8.20
N PHE A 138 -6.82 -4.97 -9.20
CA PHE A 138 -6.18 -5.99 -10.02
C PHE A 138 -5.03 -5.40 -10.83
N LEU A 139 -5.29 -4.29 -11.54
CA LEU A 139 -4.27 -3.61 -12.34
C LEU A 139 -3.09 -3.15 -11.47
N TRP A 140 -3.39 -2.59 -10.30
CA TRP A 140 -2.37 -2.20 -9.33
C TRP A 140 -1.53 -3.39 -8.87
N ALA A 141 -2.15 -4.49 -8.45
CA ALA A 141 -1.43 -5.65 -7.95
C ALA A 141 -0.58 -6.31 -9.04
N ALA A 142 -1.14 -6.44 -10.26
CA ALA A 142 -0.44 -6.99 -11.41
C ALA A 142 0.76 -6.12 -11.80
N LEU A 143 0.57 -4.80 -11.90
CA LEU A 143 1.62 -3.87 -12.29
C LEU A 143 2.72 -3.82 -11.23
N VAL A 144 2.38 -3.54 -9.97
CA VAL A 144 3.38 -3.38 -8.90
C VAL A 144 4.06 -4.70 -8.61
N GLY A 145 3.31 -5.80 -8.53
CA GLY A 145 3.88 -7.12 -8.26
C GLY A 145 4.83 -7.59 -9.35
N SER A 146 4.42 -7.48 -10.62
CA SER A 146 5.24 -7.93 -11.75
C SER A 146 6.48 -7.04 -11.96
N VAL A 147 6.33 -5.72 -11.84
CA VAL A 147 7.46 -4.79 -11.95
C VAL A 147 8.46 -5.02 -10.81
N SER A 148 7.98 -5.21 -9.58
CA SER A 148 8.87 -5.48 -8.44
C SER A 148 9.60 -6.81 -8.56
N PHE A 149 8.90 -7.84 -9.05
CA PHE A 149 9.49 -9.15 -9.30
C PHE A 149 10.62 -9.06 -10.33
N GLN A 150 10.39 -8.40 -11.48
CA GLN A 150 11.43 -8.21 -12.50
C GLN A 150 12.56 -7.30 -12.03
N ALA A 151 12.26 -6.24 -11.28
CA ALA A 151 13.26 -5.34 -10.71
C ALA A 151 14.12 -6.02 -9.61
N SER A 152 13.74 -7.20 -9.14
CA SER A 152 14.48 -7.93 -8.10
C SER A 152 15.88 -8.33 -8.55
N ASP A 153 16.08 -8.62 -9.83
CA ASP A 153 17.41 -8.94 -10.36
C ASP A 153 18.36 -7.74 -10.35
N TRP A 154 17.82 -6.53 -10.58
CA TRP A 154 18.58 -5.29 -10.45
C TRP A 154 18.95 -5.03 -8.99
N VAL A 155 18.01 -5.27 -8.06
CA VAL A 155 18.26 -5.18 -6.62
C VAL A 155 19.33 -6.19 -6.20
N LYS A 156 19.30 -7.41 -6.72
CA LYS A 156 20.29 -8.46 -6.42
C LYS A 156 21.68 -8.08 -6.95
N THR A 157 21.76 -7.59 -8.18
CA THR A 157 23.03 -7.15 -8.79
C THR A 157 23.62 -5.95 -8.02
N LEU A 158 22.77 -5.01 -7.62
CA LEU A 158 23.17 -3.86 -6.80
C LEU A 158 23.63 -4.32 -5.41
N TYR A 159 22.92 -5.27 -4.81
CA TYR A 159 23.30 -5.89 -3.54
C TYR A 159 24.65 -6.61 -3.65
N GLU A 160 24.90 -7.41 -4.68
CA GLU A 160 26.18 -8.10 -4.86
C GLU A 160 27.35 -7.11 -5.01
N ARG A 161 27.17 -6.02 -5.75
CA ARG A 161 28.17 -4.94 -5.88
C ARG A 161 28.40 -4.18 -4.58
N LEU A 162 27.37 -4.03 -3.75
CA LEU A 162 27.42 -3.35 -2.46
C LEU A 162 27.71 -4.31 -1.29
N SER A 163 27.71 -5.62 -1.51
CA SER A 163 27.78 -6.64 -0.45
C SER A 163 29.14 -6.67 0.24
N HIS A 164 30.17 -6.11 -0.39
CA HIS A 164 31.46 -5.85 0.26
C HIS A 164 31.33 -4.82 1.41
N TYR A 165 30.24 -4.05 1.43
CA TYR A 165 29.86 -3.04 2.42
C TYR A 165 28.54 -3.38 3.13
N THR A 166 28.13 -4.65 3.21
CA THR A 166 26.82 -5.08 3.79
C THR A 166 26.49 -4.44 5.15
N SER A 167 27.48 -4.22 6.02
CA SER A 167 27.27 -3.50 7.29
C SER A 167 26.77 -2.05 7.08
N PHE A 168 27.23 -1.37 6.03
CA PHE A 168 26.89 0.02 5.74
C PHE A 168 25.52 0.19 5.08
N PHE A 169 24.94 -0.83 4.44
CA PHE A 169 23.61 -0.70 3.82
C PHE A 169 22.50 -0.57 4.87
N LEU A 170 22.52 -1.42 5.92
CA LEU A 170 21.60 -1.32 7.05
C LEU A 170 21.78 0.01 7.81
N ILE A 171 23.03 0.43 8.01
CA ILE A 171 23.37 1.71 8.64
C ILE A 171 22.89 2.88 7.76
N GLY A 172 23.06 2.78 6.44
CA GLY A 172 22.60 3.77 5.47
C GLY A 172 21.08 3.90 5.43
N LEU A 173 20.35 2.78 5.46
CA LEU A 173 18.90 2.78 5.53
C LEU A 173 18.41 3.43 6.83
N VAL A 174 19.01 3.08 7.98
CA VAL A 174 18.68 3.68 9.28
C VAL A 174 18.99 5.17 9.28
N LEU A 175 20.13 5.59 8.72
CA LEU A 175 20.50 7.00 8.61
C LEU A 175 19.55 7.79 7.71
N VAL A 176 19.13 7.22 6.57
CA VAL A 176 18.15 7.85 5.68
C VAL A 176 16.79 7.98 6.37
N LEU A 177 16.33 6.95 7.09
CA LEU A 177 15.09 7.00 7.86
C LEU A 177 15.16 8.05 8.99
N LEU A 178 16.30 8.13 9.70
CA LEU A 178 16.54 9.15 10.73
C LEU A 178 16.61 10.56 10.12
N LEU A 179 17.24 10.72 8.96
CA LEU A 179 17.32 11.98 8.25
C LEU A 179 15.93 12.44 7.79
N ILE A 180 15.14 11.54 7.20
CA ILE A 180 13.75 11.81 6.81
C ILE A 180 12.93 12.18 8.04
N TRP A 181 13.04 11.44 9.15
CA TRP A 181 12.36 11.78 10.40
C TRP A 181 12.77 13.16 10.93
N PHE A 182 14.07 13.47 10.91
CA PHE A 182 14.59 14.75 11.37
C PHE A 182 14.11 15.91 10.48
N LEU A 183 14.15 15.75 9.16
CA LEU A 183 13.66 16.74 8.19
C LEU A 183 12.15 16.95 8.34
N LEU A 184 11.37 15.89 8.46
CA LEU A 184 9.93 15.96 8.70
C LEU A 184 9.62 16.63 10.05
N LYS A 185 10.36 16.32 11.11
CA LYS A 185 10.23 16.97 12.43
C LYS A 185 10.59 18.46 12.36
N ARG A 186 11.63 18.82 11.60
CA ARG A 186 12.06 20.21 11.40
C ARG A 186 11.06 21.00 10.56
N TYR A 187 10.46 20.39 9.54
CA TYR A 187 9.42 21.01 8.73
C TYR A 187 8.09 21.12 9.48
N SER A 188 7.73 20.12 10.28
CA SER A 188 6.54 20.14 11.14
C SER A 188 6.61 21.23 12.22
N ARG A 189 7.80 21.65 12.64
CA ARG A 189 7.97 22.79 13.57
C ARG A 189 7.86 24.17 12.89
N LYS A 190 8.02 24.25 11.57
CA LYS A 190 7.89 25.51 10.81
C LYS A 190 6.48 25.77 10.29
N MET A 191 5.66 24.73 10.14
CA MET A 191 4.22 24.87 9.89
C MET A 191 3.48 24.47 11.17
N GLY A 192 3.21 25.46 12.02
CA GLY A 192 2.42 25.26 13.24
C GLY A 192 1.10 24.56 12.94
N PHE A 193 0.96 23.36 13.50
CA PHE A 193 -0.30 22.69 13.77
C PHE A 193 -0.39 22.40 15.26
#